data_AF-A0A7S8CAT4-F1
#
_entry.id   AF-A0A7S8CAT4-F1
#
_cell.length_a   1.000
_cell.length_b   1.000
_cell.length_c   1.000
_cell.angle_alpha   90.00
_cell.angle_beta   90.00
_cell.angle_gamma   90.00
#
_symmetry.space_group_name_H-M   'P 1'
#
loop_
_entity.id
_entity.type
_entity.pdbx_description
1 polymer ?
#
loop_
_entity_poly.entity_id
_entity_poly.type
_entity_poly.pdbx_seq_one_letter_code
_entity_poly.pdbx_strand_id
1 'polypeptide(L)'
;MRSLRGKLVASFIGVFIILLSVMGYQLWTFSSISKQQQEILTSDMPLLLQDEALRENVAERISVTRAYILYGDPVYKERFQQLTEQANKLQTTLTEKNPSEELTRLIALTTAFRDAVQKKSFLLMISVTLNKLKQIY
;
A
#
# COMPACT_ATOMS: atom_id res chain seq x y z
N MET A 1 6.79 65.16 8.66
CA MET A 1 7.60 63.94 8.86
C MET A 1 8.86 63.99 7.99
N ARG A 2 9.91 64.71 8.41
CA ARG A 2 11.20 64.80 7.68
C ARG A 2 12.39 64.87 8.66
N SER A 3 12.34 64.08 9.74
CA SER A 3 13.53 63.88 10.60
C SER A 3 14.07 62.46 10.39
N LEU A 4 15.40 62.31 10.42
CA LEU A 4 16.10 61.03 10.22
C LEU A 4 15.59 59.96 11.20
N ARG A 5 15.27 60.37 12.44
CA ARG A 5 14.64 59.54 13.48
C ARG A 5 13.29 58.99 13.06
N GLY A 6 12.46 59.78 12.38
CA GLY A 6 11.14 59.34 11.89
C GLY A 6 11.22 58.26 10.80
N LYS A 7 12.22 58.32 9.91
CA LYS A 7 12.45 57.28 8.90
C LYS A 7 12.92 55.97 9.53
N LEU A 8 13.77 56.05 10.56
CA LEU A 8 14.26 54.88 11.28
C LEU A 8 13.13 54.14 12.01
N VAL A 9 12.27 54.89 12.70
CA VAL A 9 11.08 54.34 13.38
C VAL A 9 10.08 53.76 12.39
N ALA A 10 9.85 54.42 11.25
CA ALA A 10 8.93 53.92 10.22
C ALA A 10 9.42 52.59 9.61
N SER A 11 10.71 52.45 9.34
CA SER A 11 11.30 51.20 8.85
C SER A 11 11.17 50.08 9.90
N PHE A 12 11.44 50.39 11.17
CA PHE A 12 11.30 49.43 12.26
C PHE A 12 9.86 48.92 12.41
N ILE A 13 8.87 49.81 12.32
CA ILE A 13 7.44 49.45 12.32
C ILE A 13 7.10 48.59 11.09
N GLY A 14 7.65 48.91 9.92
CA GLY A 14 7.48 48.12 8.71
C GLY A 14 7.97 46.67 8.88
N VAL A 15 9.15 46.48 9.49
CA VAL A 15 9.66 45.13 9.81
C VAL A 15 8.72 44.39 10.77
N PHE A 16 8.20 45.08 11.78
CA PHE A 16 7.25 44.51 12.73
C PHE A 16 5.94 44.06 12.05
N ILE A 17 5.40 44.85 11.12
CA ILE A 17 4.20 44.49 10.37
C ILE A 17 4.46 43.24 9.53
N ILE A 18 5.59 43.16 8.83
CA ILE A 18 5.96 41.99 8.03
C ILE A 18 6.07 40.74 8.91
N LEU A 19 6.71 40.85 10.08
CA LEU A 19 6.82 39.74 11.04
C LEU A 19 5.44 39.26 11.52
N LEU A 20 4.54 40.18 11.85
CA LEU A 20 3.17 39.84 12.27
C LEU A 20 2.38 39.18 11.13
N SER A 21 2.54 39.65 9.89
CA SER A 21 1.90 39.03 8.71
C SER A 21 2.41 37.61 8.47
N VAL A 22 3.72 37.39 8.58
CA VAL A 22 4.32 36.06 8.45
C VAL A 22 3.84 35.13 9.56
N MET A 23 3.77 35.61 10.80
CA MET A 23 3.28 34.83 11.93
C MET A 23 1.81 34.46 11.77
N GLY A 24 0.96 35.41 11.33
CA GLY A 24 -0.44 35.15 11.02
C GLY A 24 -0.63 34.10 9.91
N TYR A 25 0.16 34.20 8.84
CA TYR A 25 0.16 33.20 7.76
C TYR A 25 0.58 31.82 8.26
N GLN A 26 1.66 31.73 9.05
CA GLN A 26 2.13 30.45 9.61
C GLN A 26 1.07 29.77 10.48
N LEU A 27 0.37 30.52 11.34
CA LEU A 27 -0.70 29.96 12.17
C LEU A 27 -1.85 29.37 11.33
N TRP A 28 -2.22 30.06 10.25
CA TRP A 28 -3.24 29.58 9.33
C TRP A 28 -2.79 28.29 8.62
N THR A 29 -1.55 28.26 8.09
CA THR A 29 -0.97 27.10 7.42
C THR A 29 -0.78 25.90 8.35
N PHE A 30 -0.35 26.12 9.60
CA PHE A 30 -0.11 25.05 10.57
C PHE A 30 -1.40 24.24 10.86
N SER A 31 -2.55 24.92 10.88
CA SER A 31 -3.85 24.25 11.07
C SER A 31 -4.22 23.29 9.93
N SER A 32 -3.86 23.61 8.69
CA SER A 32 -4.09 22.77 7.52
C SER A 32 -3.13 21.59 7.46
N ILE A 33 -1.85 21.81 7.82
CA ILE A 33 -0.84 20.75 7.90
C ILE A 33 -1.25 19.68 8.91
N SER A 34 -1.77 20.08 10.07
CA SER A 34 -2.23 19.12 11.10
C SER A 34 -3.34 18.19 10.60
N LYS A 35 -4.27 18.70 9.78
CA LYS A 35 -5.35 17.87 9.20
C LYS A 35 -4.79 16.87 8.18
N GLN A 36 -3.88 17.31 7.32
CA GLN A 36 -3.26 16.44 6.33
C GLN A 36 -2.41 15.34 6.99
N GLN A 37 -1.65 15.69 8.04
CA GLN A 37 -0.91 14.69 8.82
C GLN A 37 -1.85 13.68 9.50
N GLN A 38 -2.98 14.14 10.02
CA GLN A 38 -3.98 13.26 10.64
C GLN A 38 -4.59 12.29 9.62
N GLU A 39 -4.87 12.75 8.40
CA GLU A 39 -5.41 11.92 7.32
C GLU A 39 -4.42 10.82 6.90
N ILE A 40 -3.14 11.16 6.73
CA ILE A 40 -2.07 10.20 6.45
C ILE A 40 -2.01 9.10 7.53
N LEU A 41 -2.08 9.48 8.80
CA LEU A 41 -1.96 8.54 9.91
C LEU A 41 -3.21 7.66 10.10
N THR A 42 -4.40 8.20 9.83
CA THR A 42 -5.68 7.51 10.12
C THR A 42 -6.27 6.77 8.94
N SER A 43 -5.89 7.13 7.71
CA SER A 43 -6.44 6.55 6.49
C SER A 43 -5.34 5.90 5.65
N ASP A 44 -4.36 6.68 5.20
CA ASP A 44 -3.41 6.22 4.18
C ASP A 44 -2.45 5.15 4.72
N MET A 45 -1.88 5.37 5.91
CA MET A 45 -0.96 4.42 6.53
C MET A 45 -1.62 3.06 6.83
N PRO A 46 -2.82 2.99 7.45
CA PRO A 46 -3.54 1.73 7.59
C PRO A 46 -3.90 1.03 6.27
N LEU A 47 -4.13 1.78 5.18
CA LEU A 47 -4.38 1.19 3.86
C LEU A 47 -3.11 0.58 3.27
N LEU A 48 -1.99 1.29 3.35
CA LEU A 48 -0.68 0.80 2.90
C LEU A 48 -0.24 -0.45 3.65
N LEU A 49 -0.45 -0.50 4.96
CA LEU A 49 -0.13 -1.69 5.77
C LEU A 49 -0.97 -2.91 5.35
N GLN A 50 -2.22 -2.71 4.95
CA GLN A 50 -3.07 -3.79 4.47
C GLN A 50 -2.66 -4.27 3.07
N ASP A 51 -2.25 -3.37 2.19
CA ASP A 51 -1.68 -3.74 0.89
C ASP A 51 -0.39 -4.54 1.05
N GLU A 52 0.51 -4.12 1.94
CA GLU A 52 1.73 -4.87 2.27
C GLU A 52 1.41 -6.26 2.81
N ALA A 53 0.46 -6.37 3.75
CA ALA A 53 0.03 -7.65 4.29
C ALA A 53 -0.54 -8.58 3.20
N LEU A 54 -1.26 -8.04 2.20
CA LEU A 54 -1.75 -8.82 1.07
C LEU A 54 -0.58 -9.30 0.19
N ARG A 55 0.41 -8.45 -0.07
CA ARG A 55 1.62 -8.81 -0.84
C ARG A 55 2.43 -9.92 -0.14
N GLU A 56 2.65 -9.80 1.17
CA GLU A 56 3.32 -10.81 1.98
C GLU A 56 2.56 -12.14 1.94
N ASN A 57 1.24 -12.10 2.11
CA ASN A 57 0.39 -13.28 2.04
C ASN A 57 0.52 -14.01 0.69
N VAL A 58 0.57 -13.28 -0.43
CA VAL A 58 0.77 -13.86 -1.76
C VAL A 58 2.13 -14.52 -1.88
N ALA A 59 3.19 -13.88 -1.39
CA ALA A 59 4.53 -14.47 -1.38
C ALA A 59 4.57 -15.76 -0.57
N GLU A 60 3.93 -15.79 0.61
CA GLU A 60 3.84 -16.98 1.44
C GLU A 60 3.03 -18.09 0.75
N ARG A 61 1.90 -17.76 0.11
CA ARG A 61 1.10 -18.72 -0.67
C ARG A 61 1.92 -19.36 -1.79
N ILE A 62 2.77 -18.60 -2.48
CA ILE A 62 3.68 -19.14 -3.49
C ILE A 62 4.71 -20.08 -2.85
N SER A 63 5.28 -19.70 -1.71
CA SER A 63 6.26 -20.50 -0.98
C SER A 63 5.69 -21.84 -0.53
N VAL A 64 4.55 -21.85 0.15
CA VAL A 64 3.91 -23.09 0.63
C VAL A 64 3.39 -23.94 -0.52
N THR A 65 2.97 -23.33 -1.63
CA THR A 65 2.65 -24.07 -2.86
C THR A 65 3.88 -24.83 -3.35
N ARG A 66 5.04 -24.16 -3.45
CA ARG A 66 6.29 -24.82 -3.87
C ARG A 66 6.71 -25.92 -2.90
N ALA A 67 6.60 -25.69 -1.59
CA ALA A 67 6.93 -26.69 -0.58
C ALA A 67 6.03 -27.92 -0.68
N TYR A 68 4.72 -27.73 -0.88
CA TYR A 68 3.81 -28.85 -1.12
C TYR A 68 4.21 -29.62 -2.39
N ILE A 69 4.68 -28.94 -3.46
CA ILE A 69 5.09 -29.61 -4.72
C ILE A 69 6.29 -30.51 -4.47
N LEU A 70 7.26 -30.01 -3.71
CA LEU A 70 8.53 -30.69 -3.49
C LEU A 70 8.41 -31.84 -2.49
N TYR A 71 7.59 -31.67 -1.45
CA TYR A 71 7.57 -32.58 -0.31
C TYR A 71 6.28 -33.40 -0.22
N GLY A 72 5.18 -32.97 -0.84
CA GLY A 72 3.89 -33.66 -0.77
C GLY A 72 3.21 -33.63 0.60
N ASP A 73 3.76 -32.91 1.57
CA ASP A 73 3.25 -32.87 2.95
C ASP A 73 1.94 -32.06 3.03
N PRO A 74 0.83 -32.64 3.53
CA PRO A 74 -0.47 -31.98 3.63
C PRO A 74 -0.44 -30.69 4.48
N VAL A 75 0.52 -30.52 5.40
CA VAL A 75 0.67 -29.29 6.20
C VAL A 75 0.79 -28.05 5.32
N TYR A 76 1.48 -28.16 4.18
CA TYR A 76 1.63 -27.04 3.24
C TYR A 76 0.32 -26.70 2.50
N LYS A 77 -0.53 -27.71 2.27
CA LYS A 77 -1.86 -27.51 1.66
C LYS A 77 -2.80 -26.82 2.65
N GLU A 78 -2.79 -27.23 3.91
CA GLU A 78 -3.56 -26.58 4.97
C GLU A 78 -3.13 -25.12 5.15
N ARG A 79 -1.81 -24.86 5.17
CA ARG A 79 -1.28 -23.50 5.24
C ARG A 79 -1.69 -22.65 4.04
N PHE A 80 -1.69 -23.20 2.83
CA PHE A 80 -2.20 -22.50 1.65
C PHE A 80 -3.67 -22.10 1.79
N GLN A 81 -4.52 -22.97 2.35
CA GLN A 81 -5.93 -22.67 2.59
C GLN A 81 -6.10 -21.56 3.62
N GLN A 82 -5.39 -21.63 4.75
CA GLN A 82 -5.39 -20.58 5.78
C GLN A 82 -4.99 -19.22 5.21
N LEU A 83 -3.92 -19.18 4.42
CA LEU A 83 -3.46 -17.94 3.80
C LEU A 83 -4.46 -17.43 2.76
N THR A 84 -5.16 -18.32 2.05
CA THR A 84 -6.22 -17.93 1.11
C THR A 84 -7.39 -17.26 1.84
N GLU A 85 -7.80 -17.76 3.00
CA GLU A 85 -8.83 -17.12 3.82
C GLU A 85 -8.39 -15.76 4.35
N GLN A 86 -7.14 -15.63 4.78
CA GLN A 86 -6.57 -14.36 5.20
C GLN A 86 -6.56 -13.34 4.06
N ALA A 87 -6.15 -13.75 2.85
CA ALA A 87 -6.17 -12.91 1.66
C ALA A 87 -7.59 -12.40 1.36
N ASN A 88 -8.60 -13.28 1.43
CA ASN A 88 -9.99 -12.88 1.19
C ASN A 88 -10.44 -11.77 2.17
N LYS A 89 -10.08 -11.87 3.45
CA LYS A 89 -10.39 -10.83 4.45
C LYS A 89 -9.73 -9.50 4.12
N LEU A 90 -8.44 -9.51 3.77
CA LEU A 90 -7.68 -8.32 3.38
C LEU A 90 -8.26 -7.67 2.12
N GLN A 91 -8.62 -8.49 1.11
CA GLN A 91 -9.17 -8.02 -0.16
C GLN A 91 -10.53 -7.34 0.03
N THR A 92 -11.41 -7.87 0.88
CA THR A 92 -12.69 -7.23 1.20
C THR A 92 -12.46 -5.83 1.77
N THR A 93 -11.58 -5.69 2.76
CA THR A 93 -11.32 -4.39 3.40
C THR A 93 -10.66 -3.39 2.46
N LEU A 94 -9.75 -3.84 1.58
CA LEU A 94 -9.08 -2.98 0.60
C LEU A 94 -10.03 -2.53 -0.52
N THR A 95 -10.91 -3.40 -1.01
CA THR A 95 -11.84 -3.08 -2.11
C THR A 95 -12.89 -2.06 -1.70
N GLU A 96 -13.34 -2.09 -0.43
CA GLU A 96 -14.30 -1.12 0.11
C GLU A 96 -13.71 0.29 0.25
N LYS A 97 -12.41 0.40 0.49
CA LYS A 97 -11.75 1.66 0.82
C LYS A 97 -10.92 2.27 -0.31
N ASN A 98 -10.40 1.46 -1.23
CA ASN A 98 -9.56 1.93 -2.32
C ASN A 98 -9.70 1.07 -3.58
N PRO A 99 -10.71 1.33 -4.43
CA PRO A 99 -10.89 0.62 -5.70
C PRO A 99 -9.88 1.13 -6.74
N SER A 100 -8.59 0.80 -6.56
CA SER A 100 -7.57 1.07 -7.57
C SER A 100 -7.58 -0.02 -8.64
N GLU A 101 -7.22 0.36 -9.87
CA GLU A 101 -7.08 -0.60 -10.97
C GLU A 101 -5.99 -1.64 -10.66
N GLU A 102 -4.92 -1.22 -9.97
CA GLU A 102 -3.82 -2.08 -9.56
C GLU A 102 -4.26 -3.13 -8.53
N LEU A 103 -5.02 -2.74 -7.51
CA LEU A 103 -5.58 -3.67 -6.52
C LEU A 103 -6.52 -4.67 -7.21
N THR A 104 -7.36 -4.20 -8.13
CA THR A 104 -8.29 -5.06 -8.89
C THR A 104 -7.52 -6.10 -9.72
N ARG A 105 -6.43 -5.69 -10.38
CA ARG A 105 -5.54 -6.60 -11.13
C ARG A 105 -4.86 -7.60 -10.21
N LEU A 106 -4.38 -7.18 -9.03
CA LEU A 106 -3.77 -8.06 -8.04
C LEU A 106 -4.77 -9.10 -7.50
N ILE A 107 -5.99 -8.68 -7.19
CA ILE A 107 -7.09 -9.57 -6.76
C ILE A 107 -7.40 -10.59 -7.86
N ALA A 108 -7.52 -10.15 -9.11
CA ALA A 108 -7.77 -11.05 -10.24
C ALA A 108 -6.63 -12.07 -10.41
N LEU A 109 -5.38 -11.63 -10.31
CA LEU A 109 -4.20 -12.50 -10.41
C LEU A 109 -4.16 -13.55 -9.28
N THR A 110 -4.40 -13.12 -8.05
CA THR A 110 -4.36 -14.00 -6.87
C THR A 110 -5.53 -14.99 -6.84
N THR A 111 -6.67 -14.60 -7.39
CA THR A 111 -7.82 -15.46 -7.66
C THR A 111 -7.50 -16.49 -8.74
N ALA A 112 -6.96 -16.05 -9.88
CA ALA A 112 -6.53 -16.96 -10.94
C ALA A 112 -5.46 -17.95 -10.47
N PHE A 113 -4.52 -17.50 -9.64
CA PHE A 113 -3.52 -18.36 -9.00
C PHE A 113 -4.16 -19.39 -8.07
N ARG A 114 -5.07 -18.97 -7.19
CA ARG A 114 -5.84 -19.88 -6.33
C ARG A 114 -6.55 -20.94 -7.16
N ASP A 115 -7.27 -20.52 -8.17
CA ASP A 115 -8.07 -21.40 -9.01
C ASP A 115 -7.17 -22.33 -9.82
N ALA A 116 -5.99 -21.88 -10.26
CA ALA A 116 -4.98 -22.73 -10.88
C ALA A 116 -4.44 -23.80 -9.92
N VAL A 117 -4.19 -23.44 -8.66
CA VAL A 117 -3.74 -24.38 -7.62
C VAL A 117 -4.84 -25.36 -7.21
N GLN A 118 -6.12 -24.95 -7.22
CA GLN A 118 -7.26 -25.78 -6.83
C GLN A 118 -7.83 -26.64 -7.95
N LYS A 119 -7.97 -26.10 -9.17
CA LYS A 119 -8.63 -26.76 -10.33
C LYS A 119 -7.71 -27.74 -11.04
N LYS A 120 -6.40 -27.54 -10.97
CA LYS A 120 -5.41 -28.44 -11.55
C LYS A 120 -4.86 -29.31 -10.44
N SER A 121 -5.20 -30.61 -10.46
CA SER A 121 -4.45 -31.59 -9.68
C SER A 121 -2.95 -31.35 -9.94
N PHE A 122 -2.27 -31.11 -8.83
CA PHE A 122 -0.96 -30.51 -8.61
C PHE A 122 0.21 -30.98 -9.52
N LEU A 123 0.01 -32.02 -10.31
CA LEU A 123 0.99 -32.68 -11.17
C LEU A 123 0.87 -32.29 -12.66
N LEU A 124 -0.32 -31.90 -13.14
CA LEU A 124 -0.55 -31.62 -14.58
C LEU A 124 -0.02 -30.26 -15.04
N MET A 125 0.26 -29.32 -14.12
CA MET A 125 0.73 -27.98 -14.50
C MET A 125 2.24 -27.93 -14.76
N ILE A 126 3.05 -28.66 -13.99
CA ILE A 126 4.51 -28.66 -14.12
C ILE A 126 4.93 -29.24 -15.49
N SER A 127 4.27 -30.31 -15.93
CA SER A 127 4.49 -30.92 -17.25
C SER A 127 4.22 -29.93 -18.41
N VAL A 128 3.10 -29.21 -18.36
CA VAL A 128 2.70 -28.30 -19.45
C VAL A 128 3.54 -27.02 -19.46
N THR A 129 3.90 -26.49 -18.29
CA THR A 129 4.68 -25.25 -18.19
C THR A 129 6.16 -25.46 -18.56
N LEU A 130 6.76 -26.60 -18.19
CA LEU A 130 8.13 -26.95 -18.61
C LEU A 130 8.23 -27.21 -20.12
N ASN A 131 7.20 -27.81 -20.71
CA ASN A 131 7.21 -28.11 -22.15
C ASN A 131 7.04 -26.85 -23.01
N LYS A 132 6.30 -25.84 -22.52
CA LYS A 132 6.20 -24.54 -23.19
C LYS A 132 7.48 -23.71 -23.10
N LEU A 133 8.24 -23.83 -22.01
CA LEU A 133 9.54 -23.15 -21.86
C LEU A 133 10.63 -23.73 -22.78
N LYS A 134 10.59 -25.04 -23.06
CA LYS A 134 11.48 -25.71 -24.03
C LYS A 134 11.18 -25.42 -25.51
N GLN A 135 10.08 -24.72 -25.81
CA GLN A 135 9.77 -24.28 -27.18
C GLN A 135 10.09 -22.80 -27.41
N ILE A 136 10.45 -22.08 -26.35
CA ILE A 136 10.82 -20.66 -26.40
C ILE A 136 12.36 -20.49 -26.29
N TYR A 137 13.07 -21.57 -25.97
CA TYR A 137 14.53 -21.73 -26.08
C TYR A 137 14.82 -22.90 -27.02
#